data_AF-A0A0S2ZNE6-F1
#
_entry.id   AF-A0A0S2ZNE6-F1
#
_cell.length_a   1.000
_cell.length_b   1.000
_cell.length_c   1.000
_cell.angle_alpha   90.00
_cell.angle_beta   90.00
_cell.angle_gamma   90.00
#
_symmetry.space_group_name_H-M   'P 1'
#
loop_
_entity.id
_entity.type
_entity.pdbx_description
1 polymer ?
#
loop_
_entity_poly.entity_id
_entity_poly.type
_entity_poly.pdbx_seq_one_letter_code
_entity_poly.pdbx_strand_id
1 'polypeptide(L)'
;MKKIVIIIFAIAIFVTGGIFGYKKIVADEREKKIIQVFNKDILDNFVENKKSVIERLKISTPEEADKIYNDYLKISQLIIENINEEHSNFIYNVYNEGSEYNLTEKEWKLVNNFLNDYDLELIDLSEGDVMIREIPNYYYNIFKDYVTDDYREYLEITYNENEESSYTDGSLLVPYDKMADRLLTWENFLKKYPNSDLAEIANEKCNIYRMIYILGSDNSPTREGGWENNELFYIPENNLKEFNRFIEKYPDSPTVELIKFYLENYKNIDVDTLLSEKIDKEFYLGGAENRAKGNLLSKESNELLIEFKKNKEEVITKLKNSNKEKANEIYEEYLVDNDKILEKINEIDGEMLSSVFYKDRILEKDKLDKQNKFLDSYGLEIIEIEDGFIVTAKKKFYYNIFKSFVTDDYRDFLKQDLIEYIYYAPYLDTKPEILANEIIAWENFLEKYPDSKLIEKAKNITYAYRVDYIVGLTSSDTRESLMNGKANDAVREFNRFIKKYPNSPTSDIIKYYLENYKDENINTLISKKLNKGFRGE
;
A
#
# COMPACT_ATOMS: atom_id res chain seq x y z
N MET A 1 -12.84 -91.03 19.83
CA MET A 1 -12.74 -89.80 18.99
C MET A 1 -13.35 -88.56 19.65
N LYS A 2 -14.60 -88.57 20.15
CA LYS A 2 -15.22 -87.37 20.77
C LYS A 2 -14.45 -86.72 21.95
N LYS A 3 -13.79 -87.51 22.82
CA LYS A 3 -13.01 -86.97 23.96
C LYS A 3 -11.72 -86.25 23.56
N ILE A 4 -11.07 -86.66 22.45
CA ILE A 4 -9.81 -86.06 21.98
C ILE A 4 -10.08 -84.69 21.33
N VAL A 5 -11.18 -84.56 20.58
CA VAL A 5 -11.60 -83.31 19.95
C VAL A 5 -11.91 -82.22 20.98
N ILE A 6 -12.54 -82.56 22.11
CA ILE A 6 -12.85 -81.62 23.19
C ILE A 6 -11.56 -81.10 23.86
N ILE A 7 -10.55 -81.96 24.03
CA ILE A 7 -9.26 -81.57 24.61
C ILE A 7 -8.49 -80.64 23.67
N ILE A 8 -8.47 -80.94 22.36
CA ILE A 8 -7.82 -80.07 21.35
C ILE A 8 -8.53 -78.71 21.28
N PHE A 9 -9.86 -78.68 21.35
CA PHE A 9 -10.63 -77.43 21.35
C PHE A 9 -10.41 -76.60 22.62
N ALA A 10 -10.31 -77.24 23.79
CA ALA A 10 -9.99 -76.57 25.05
C ALA A 10 -8.56 -75.98 25.06
N ILE A 11 -7.58 -76.70 24.51
CA ILE A 11 -6.20 -76.21 24.34
C ILE A 11 -6.19 -75.03 23.35
N ALA A 12 -6.92 -75.12 22.22
CA ALA A 12 -7.03 -74.03 21.28
C ALA A 12 -7.65 -72.77 21.89
N ILE A 13 -8.69 -72.90 22.74
CA ILE A 13 -9.29 -71.78 23.49
C ILE A 13 -8.32 -71.20 24.52
N PHE A 14 -7.56 -72.03 25.23
CA PHE A 14 -6.56 -71.55 26.20
C PHE A 14 -5.37 -70.86 25.52
N VAL A 15 -4.91 -71.37 24.39
CA VAL A 15 -3.81 -70.77 23.61
C VAL A 15 -4.28 -69.46 22.97
N THR A 16 -5.47 -69.43 22.38
CA THR A 16 -6.02 -68.18 21.83
C THR A 16 -6.30 -67.17 22.94
N GLY A 17 -6.95 -67.56 24.03
CA GLY A 17 -7.19 -66.69 25.19
C GLY A 17 -5.90 -66.17 25.84
N GLY A 18 -4.86 -67.00 25.93
CA GLY A 18 -3.53 -66.59 26.43
C GLY A 18 -2.80 -65.62 25.50
N ILE A 19 -2.88 -65.83 24.18
CA ILE A 19 -2.33 -64.90 23.17
C ILE A 19 -3.08 -63.56 23.21
N PHE A 20 -4.42 -63.57 23.32
CA PHE A 20 -5.23 -62.36 23.45
C PHE A 20 -4.91 -61.62 24.75
N GLY A 21 -4.76 -62.33 25.88
CA GLY A 21 -4.36 -61.74 27.16
C GLY A 21 -2.98 -61.10 27.12
N TYR A 22 -1.98 -61.79 26.55
CA TYR A 22 -0.62 -61.27 26.39
C TYR A 22 -0.58 -60.03 25.48
N LYS A 23 -1.27 -60.07 24.33
CA LYS A 23 -1.38 -58.91 23.43
C LYS A 23 -2.01 -57.70 24.10
N LYS A 24 -3.01 -57.91 24.97
CA LYS A 24 -3.64 -56.83 25.74
C LYS A 24 -2.67 -56.21 26.75
N ILE A 25 -1.93 -57.02 27.51
CA ILE A 25 -0.94 -56.52 28.49
C ILE A 25 0.16 -55.71 27.80
N VAL A 26 0.68 -56.18 26.66
CA VAL A 26 1.71 -55.47 25.89
C VAL A 26 1.18 -54.15 25.33
N ALA A 27 -0.08 -54.11 24.88
CA ALA A 27 -0.72 -52.87 24.45
C ALA A 27 -0.86 -51.87 25.61
N ASP A 28 -1.35 -52.31 26.77
CA ASP A 28 -1.50 -51.45 27.96
C ASP A 28 -0.13 -50.91 28.47
N GLU A 29 0.95 -51.68 28.34
CA GLU A 29 2.31 -51.21 28.65
C GLU A 29 2.83 -50.18 27.65
N ARG A 30 2.56 -50.37 26.35
CA ARG A 30 2.95 -49.43 25.29
C ARG A 30 2.24 -48.09 25.45
N GLU A 31 0.93 -48.12 25.67
CA GLU A 31 0.12 -46.93 25.93
C GLU A 31 0.66 -46.12 27.13
N LYS A 32 1.02 -46.79 28.23
CA LYS A 32 1.63 -46.15 29.40
C LYS A 32 2.99 -45.52 29.09
N LYS A 33 3.84 -46.21 28.33
CA LYS A 33 5.17 -45.68 27.95
C LYS A 33 5.06 -44.41 27.12
N ILE A 34 4.13 -44.38 26.16
CA ILE A 34 3.91 -43.19 25.32
C ILE A 34 3.53 -41.98 26.17
N ILE A 35 2.60 -42.14 27.13
CA ILE A 35 2.20 -41.03 28.01
C ILE A 35 3.31 -40.62 28.99
N GLN A 36 4.19 -41.54 29.40
CA GLN A 36 5.33 -41.23 30.28
C GLN A 36 6.41 -40.35 29.64
N VAL A 37 6.39 -40.20 28.31
CA VAL A 37 7.30 -39.30 27.58
C VAL A 37 7.00 -37.83 27.90
N PHE A 38 5.77 -37.51 28.27
CA PHE A 38 5.38 -36.13 28.52
C PHE A 38 5.85 -35.61 29.88
N ASN A 39 6.62 -34.53 29.85
CA ASN A 39 7.09 -33.83 31.04
C ASN A 39 5.92 -33.08 31.71
N LYS A 40 5.33 -33.72 32.72
CA LYS A 40 4.18 -33.17 33.45
C LYS A 40 4.46 -31.87 34.17
N ASP A 41 5.69 -31.62 34.63
CA ASP A 41 6.01 -30.38 35.33
C ASP A 41 5.86 -29.16 34.40
N ILE A 42 6.23 -29.30 33.13
CA ILE A 42 6.05 -28.24 32.12
C ILE A 42 4.58 -28.08 31.75
N LEU A 43 3.84 -29.19 31.59
CA LEU A 43 2.41 -29.15 31.28
C LEU A 43 1.57 -28.56 32.44
N ASP A 44 1.91 -28.92 33.68
CA ASP A 44 1.29 -28.36 34.88
C ASP A 44 1.59 -26.86 35.00
N ASN A 45 2.81 -26.41 34.65
CA ASN A 45 3.17 -24.99 34.60
C ASN A 45 2.32 -24.22 33.57
N PHE A 46 2.06 -24.80 32.39
CA PHE A 46 1.14 -24.21 31.40
C PHE A 46 -0.28 -24.00 31.98
N VAL A 47 -0.80 -24.98 32.71
CA VAL A 47 -2.12 -24.90 33.38
C VAL A 47 -2.12 -23.87 34.51
N GLU A 48 -1.07 -23.79 35.32
CA GLU A 48 -0.94 -22.77 36.38
C GLU A 48 -0.84 -21.35 35.79
N ASN A 49 -0.16 -21.19 34.65
CA ASN A 49 -0.09 -19.91 33.96
C ASN A 49 -1.50 -19.46 33.50
N LYS A 50 -2.27 -20.36 32.87
CA LYS A 50 -3.68 -20.13 32.52
C LYS A 50 -4.52 -19.70 33.72
N LYS A 51 -4.40 -20.38 34.87
CA LYS A 51 -5.12 -20.03 36.10
C LYS A 51 -4.78 -18.62 36.58
N SER A 52 -3.50 -18.25 36.56
CA SER A 52 -3.02 -16.92 36.93
C SER A 52 -3.64 -15.82 36.06
N VAL A 53 -3.75 -16.07 34.75
CA VAL A 53 -4.42 -15.16 33.81
C VAL A 53 -5.91 -15.01 34.12
N ILE A 54 -6.61 -16.12 34.38
CA ILE A 54 -8.03 -16.09 34.75
C ILE A 54 -8.29 -15.26 36.01
N GLU A 55 -7.43 -15.35 37.03
CA GLU A 55 -7.57 -14.53 38.24
C GLU A 55 -7.38 -13.03 37.96
N ARG A 56 -6.47 -12.67 37.06
CA ARG A 56 -6.30 -11.27 36.61
C ARG A 56 -7.54 -10.77 35.85
N LEU A 57 -8.13 -11.62 35.00
CA LEU A 57 -9.31 -11.27 34.19
C LEU A 57 -10.55 -10.97 35.05
N LYS A 58 -10.73 -11.68 36.17
CA LYS A 58 -11.89 -11.48 37.06
C LYS A 58 -12.00 -10.07 37.64
N ILE A 59 -10.91 -9.33 37.72
CA ILE A 59 -10.86 -7.97 38.30
C ILE A 59 -10.55 -6.89 37.26
N SER A 60 -10.40 -7.25 35.99
CA SER A 60 -10.08 -6.31 34.91
C SER A 60 -11.33 -5.73 34.27
N THR A 61 -11.21 -4.52 33.75
CA THR A 61 -12.12 -3.98 32.72
C THR A 61 -11.89 -4.67 31.36
N PRO A 62 -12.81 -4.59 30.40
CA PRO A 62 -12.61 -5.14 29.06
C PRO A 62 -11.34 -4.65 28.36
N GLU A 63 -11.06 -3.35 28.44
CA GLU A 63 -9.87 -2.76 27.82
C GLU A 63 -8.56 -3.21 28.52
N GLU A 64 -8.63 -3.55 29.82
CA GLU A 64 -7.51 -4.18 30.53
C GLU A 64 -7.39 -5.66 30.16
N ALA A 65 -8.51 -6.37 29.95
CA ALA A 65 -8.53 -7.76 29.52
C ALA A 65 -7.91 -7.95 28.13
N ASP A 66 -8.13 -7.02 27.20
CA ASP A 66 -7.49 -7.02 25.87
C ASP A 66 -5.96 -6.95 25.99
N LYS A 67 -5.45 -6.10 26.88
CA LYS A 67 -4.01 -6.01 27.18
C LYS A 67 -3.49 -7.29 27.81
N ILE A 68 -4.25 -7.87 28.75
CA ILE A 68 -3.91 -9.16 29.36
C ILE A 68 -3.82 -10.25 28.29
N TYR A 69 -4.73 -10.26 27.31
CA TYR A 69 -4.68 -11.19 26.19
C TYR A 69 -3.41 -10.99 25.34
N ASN A 70 -3.12 -9.76 24.92
CA ASN A 70 -1.96 -9.47 24.07
C ASN A 70 -0.63 -9.86 24.77
N ASP A 71 -0.52 -9.59 26.06
CA ASP A 71 0.64 -9.99 26.86
C ASP A 71 0.71 -11.51 27.03
N TYR A 72 -0.44 -12.13 27.28
CA TYR A 72 -0.51 -13.57 27.49
C TYR A 72 -0.21 -14.37 26.23
N LEU A 73 -0.65 -13.92 25.06
CA LEU A 73 -0.35 -14.55 23.77
C LEU A 73 1.17 -14.74 23.59
N LYS A 74 1.97 -13.71 23.88
CA LYS A 74 3.43 -13.76 23.80
C LYS A 74 4.05 -14.74 24.80
N ILE A 75 3.52 -14.76 26.02
CA ILE A 75 3.99 -15.68 27.07
C ILE A 75 3.62 -17.12 26.72
N SER A 76 2.39 -17.36 26.24
CA SER A 76 1.91 -18.68 25.85
C SER A 76 2.75 -19.24 24.70
N GLN A 77 3.05 -18.43 23.68
CA GLN A 77 3.96 -18.82 22.59
C GLN A 77 5.29 -19.36 23.10
N LEU A 78 5.96 -18.65 24.03
CA LEU A 78 7.22 -19.12 24.63
C LEU A 78 7.06 -20.43 25.42
N ILE A 79 5.93 -20.62 26.11
CA ILE A 79 5.64 -21.85 26.83
C ILE A 79 5.42 -23.02 25.86
N ILE A 80 4.68 -22.80 24.76
CA ILE A 80 4.45 -23.80 23.71
C ILE A 80 5.75 -24.15 22.99
N GLU A 81 6.60 -23.18 22.67
CA GLU A 81 7.93 -23.43 22.11
C GLU A 81 8.75 -24.33 23.04
N ASN A 82 8.80 -24.02 24.34
CA ASN A 82 9.49 -24.84 25.32
C ASN A 82 8.88 -26.25 25.47
N ILE A 83 7.55 -26.39 25.38
CA ILE A 83 6.89 -27.70 25.33
C ILE A 83 7.34 -28.47 24.09
N ASN A 84 7.36 -27.86 22.91
CA ASN A 84 7.78 -28.54 21.69
C ASN A 84 9.27 -28.90 21.73
N GLU A 85 10.14 -28.04 22.27
CA GLU A 85 11.57 -28.30 22.39
C GLU A 85 11.85 -29.51 23.31
N GLU A 86 11.26 -29.53 24.50
CA GLU A 86 11.38 -30.64 25.45
C GLU A 86 10.91 -31.97 24.83
N HIS A 87 9.85 -31.92 24.02
CA HIS A 87 9.26 -33.11 23.39
C HIS A 87 9.72 -33.32 21.94
N SER A 88 10.75 -32.62 21.48
CA SER A 88 11.19 -32.62 20.08
C SER A 88 11.57 -34.01 19.57
N ASN A 89 12.27 -34.81 20.38
CA ASN A 89 12.63 -36.18 20.01
C ASN A 89 11.41 -37.09 19.85
N PHE A 90 10.34 -36.89 20.63
CA PHE A 90 9.10 -37.61 20.44
C PHE A 90 8.40 -37.16 19.15
N ILE A 91 8.21 -35.84 19.02
CA ILE A 91 7.50 -35.19 17.91
C ILE A 91 8.14 -35.53 16.56
N TYR A 92 9.45 -35.38 16.42
CA TYR A 92 10.17 -35.64 15.16
C TYR A 92 10.08 -37.11 14.70
N ASN A 93 9.78 -38.02 15.62
CA ASN A 93 9.82 -39.46 15.38
C ASN A 93 8.44 -40.11 15.29
N VAL A 94 7.34 -39.34 15.33
CA VAL A 94 5.97 -39.88 15.32
C VAL A 94 5.60 -40.64 14.05
N TYR A 95 6.25 -40.34 12.92
CA TYR A 95 6.06 -41.04 11.64
C TYR A 95 7.28 -41.87 11.20
N ASN A 96 8.36 -41.87 11.99
CA ASN A 96 9.60 -42.54 11.59
C ASN A 96 9.50 -44.06 11.75
N GLU A 97 9.44 -44.79 10.63
CA GLU A 97 9.39 -46.25 10.62
C GLU A 97 10.57 -46.85 11.41
N GLY A 98 10.26 -47.71 12.38
CA GLY A 98 11.27 -48.34 13.26
C GLY A 98 11.61 -47.55 14.53
N SER A 99 11.12 -46.32 14.67
CA SER A 99 11.20 -45.58 15.93
C SER A 99 10.28 -46.18 17.01
N GLU A 100 10.69 -46.09 18.27
CA GLU A 100 9.81 -46.39 19.41
C GLU A 100 8.64 -45.40 19.54
N TYR A 101 8.74 -44.23 18.91
CA TYR A 101 7.73 -43.18 18.89
C TYR A 101 6.83 -43.20 17.65
N ASN A 102 6.99 -44.16 16.74
CA ASN A 102 6.10 -44.28 15.57
C ASN A 102 4.66 -44.60 16.03
N LEU A 103 3.78 -43.60 15.94
CA LEU A 103 2.43 -43.66 16.49
C LEU A 103 1.48 -44.32 15.50
N THR A 104 0.70 -45.27 16.00
CA THR A 104 -0.51 -45.71 15.29
C THR A 104 -1.65 -44.70 15.46
N GLU A 105 -2.66 -44.73 14.59
CA GLU A 105 -3.86 -43.86 14.72
C GLU A 105 -4.52 -43.96 16.11
N LYS A 106 -4.53 -45.16 16.71
CA LYS A 106 -5.05 -45.39 18.06
C LYS A 106 -4.21 -44.66 19.11
N GLU A 107 -2.89 -44.64 18.95
CA GLU A 107 -1.96 -44.01 19.88
C GLU A 107 -1.93 -42.49 19.71
N TRP A 108 -2.08 -41.99 18.49
CA TRP A 108 -2.32 -40.57 18.24
C TRP A 108 -3.55 -40.07 18.99
N LYS A 109 -4.66 -40.82 18.94
CA LYS A 109 -5.87 -40.53 19.71
C LYS A 109 -5.64 -40.60 21.22
N LEU A 110 -4.84 -41.56 21.70
CA LEU A 110 -4.47 -41.65 23.11
C LEU A 110 -3.67 -40.42 23.56
N VAL A 111 -2.67 -40.01 22.77
CA VAL A 111 -1.84 -38.83 23.05
C VAL A 111 -2.70 -37.58 23.10
N ASN A 112 -3.57 -37.38 22.10
CA ASN A 112 -4.48 -36.23 22.08
C ASN A 112 -5.49 -36.25 23.24
N ASN A 113 -6.01 -37.43 23.64
CA ASN A 113 -6.84 -37.52 24.84
C ASN A 113 -6.09 -37.10 26.11
N PHE A 114 -4.80 -37.43 26.22
CA PHE A 114 -3.97 -37.00 27.35
C PHE A 114 -3.65 -35.50 27.30
N LEU A 115 -3.26 -34.96 26.14
CA LEU A 115 -2.95 -33.54 25.97
C LEU A 115 -4.18 -32.65 26.16
N ASN A 116 -5.38 -33.13 25.80
CA ASN A 116 -6.63 -32.41 25.99
C ASN A 116 -6.93 -32.13 27.48
N ASP A 117 -6.42 -32.93 28.42
CA ASP A 117 -6.54 -32.64 29.86
C ASP A 117 -5.79 -31.34 30.26
N TYR A 118 -4.88 -30.88 29.39
CA TYR A 118 -4.09 -29.66 29.52
C TYR A 118 -4.54 -28.56 28.55
N ASP A 119 -5.64 -28.75 27.82
CA ASP A 119 -6.07 -27.91 26.69
C ASP A 119 -5.03 -27.79 25.56
N LEU A 120 -4.29 -28.87 25.31
CA LEU A 120 -3.31 -28.99 24.23
C LEU A 120 -3.70 -30.10 23.25
N GLU A 121 -3.18 -30.03 22.04
CA GLU A 121 -3.31 -31.08 21.02
C GLU A 121 -2.00 -31.29 20.26
N LEU A 122 -1.80 -32.53 19.80
CA LEU A 122 -0.78 -32.91 18.85
C LEU A 122 -1.39 -32.85 17.45
N ILE A 123 -0.82 -32.01 16.58
CA ILE A 123 -1.31 -31.75 15.22
C ILE A 123 -0.26 -32.04 14.17
N ASP A 124 -0.73 -32.37 12.97
CA ASP A 124 0.08 -32.47 11.76
C ASP A 124 -0.02 -31.15 10.98
N LEU A 125 1.12 -30.51 10.72
CA LEU A 125 1.24 -29.21 10.05
C LEU A 125 1.39 -29.34 8.53
N SER A 126 1.34 -30.56 7.98
CA SER A 126 1.70 -30.98 6.61
C SER A 126 3.18 -31.35 6.44
N GLU A 127 3.47 -32.11 5.36
CA GLU A 127 4.80 -32.63 4.99
C GLU A 127 5.52 -33.47 6.06
N GLY A 128 4.79 -33.97 7.05
CA GLY A 128 5.32 -34.80 8.14
C GLY A 128 5.81 -34.00 9.34
N ASP A 129 5.66 -32.68 9.34
CA ASP A 129 5.90 -31.84 10.51
C ASP A 129 4.74 -31.96 11.49
N VAL A 130 5.09 -32.19 12.75
CA VAL A 130 4.13 -32.35 13.85
C VAL A 130 4.48 -31.35 14.94
N MET A 131 3.47 -30.84 15.64
CA MET A 131 3.70 -29.98 16.80
C MET A 131 2.63 -30.20 17.88
N ILE A 132 2.96 -29.83 19.11
CA ILE A 132 2.00 -29.65 20.19
C ILE A 132 1.59 -28.17 20.20
N ARG A 133 0.29 -27.88 20.19
CA ARG A 133 -0.25 -26.52 20.29
C ARG A 133 -1.44 -26.44 21.25
N GLU A 134 -1.89 -25.25 21.56
CA GLU A 134 -3.17 -25.04 22.23
C GLU A 134 -4.34 -25.53 21.36
N ILE A 135 -5.37 -26.11 22.00
CA ILE A 135 -6.61 -26.46 21.29
C ILE A 135 -7.26 -25.22 20.64
N PRO A 136 -8.01 -25.36 19.53
CA PRO A 136 -8.48 -24.22 18.74
C PRO A 136 -9.25 -23.15 19.52
N ASN A 137 -10.07 -23.54 20.50
CA ASN A 137 -10.88 -22.61 21.31
C ASN A 137 -10.19 -22.11 22.59
N TYR A 138 -8.90 -22.38 22.78
CA TYR A 138 -8.19 -22.09 24.03
C TYR A 138 -8.35 -20.64 24.48
N TYR A 139 -7.95 -19.69 23.64
CA TYR A 139 -8.04 -18.27 23.95
C TYR A 139 -9.50 -17.80 24.02
N TYR A 140 -10.36 -18.24 23.10
CA TYR A 140 -11.78 -17.88 23.14
C TYR A 140 -12.42 -18.26 24.49
N ASN A 141 -12.17 -19.47 25.00
CA ASN A 141 -12.74 -19.93 26.26
C ASN A 141 -12.20 -19.19 27.49
N ILE A 142 -10.96 -18.69 27.44
CA ILE A 142 -10.37 -17.92 28.54
C ILE A 142 -10.92 -16.48 28.55
N PHE A 143 -11.06 -15.87 27.38
CA PHE A 143 -11.19 -14.41 27.25
C PHE A 143 -12.59 -13.91 26.86
N LYS A 144 -13.43 -14.70 26.19
CA LYS A 144 -14.69 -14.23 25.56
C LYS A 144 -15.65 -13.45 26.46
N ASP A 145 -15.66 -13.74 27.75
CA ASP A 145 -16.58 -13.11 28.72
C ASP A 145 -15.96 -11.85 29.38
N TYR A 146 -14.70 -11.54 29.08
CA TYR A 146 -13.92 -10.49 29.72
C TYR A 146 -13.48 -9.39 28.76
N VAL A 147 -13.18 -9.72 27.50
CA VAL A 147 -12.62 -8.79 26.50
C VAL A 147 -13.69 -7.90 25.85
N THR A 148 -13.25 -6.89 25.10
CA THR A 148 -14.11 -6.06 24.27
C THR A 148 -14.77 -6.87 23.13
N ASP A 149 -15.83 -6.31 22.53
CA ASP A 149 -16.62 -7.01 21.51
C ASP A 149 -15.82 -7.37 20.25
N ASP A 150 -14.89 -6.51 19.84
CA ASP A 150 -13.97 -6.75 18.72
C ASP A 150 -12.98 -7.86 19.04
N TYR A 151 -12.37 -7.87 20.23
CA TYR A 151 -11.51 -8.98 20.66
C TYR A 151 -12.29 -10.31 20.75
N ARG A 152 -13.51 -10.28 21.29
CA ARG A 152 -14.36 -11.47 21.39
C ARG A 152 -14.68 -12.06 20.02
N GLU A 153 -15.04 -11.22 19.05
CA GLU A 153 -15.34 -11.66 17.68
C GLU A 153 -14.08 -12.12 16.93
N TYR A 154 -12.95 -11.44 17.11
CA TYR A 154 -11.65 -11.90 16.58
C TYR A 154 -11.28 -13.29 17.10
N LEU A 155 -11.43 -13.53 18.41
CA LEU A 155 -11.17 -14.82 19.03
C LEU A 155 -12.11 -15.91 18.52
N GLU A 156 -13.36 -15.57 18.22
CA GLU A 156 -14.33 -16.49 17.61
C GLU A 156 -13.95 -16.85 16.17
N ILE A 157 -13.58 -15.86 15.35
CA ILE A 157 -13.12 -16.07 13.98
C ILE A 157 -11.90 -16.98 13.96
N THR A 158 -10.86 -16.61 14.71
CA THR A 158 -9.60 -17.38 14.78
C THR A 158 -9.79 -18.79 15.32
N TYR A 159 -10.65 -18.96 16.33
CA TYR A 159 -11.06 -20.28 16.82
C TYR A 159 -11.63 -21.15 15.68
N ASN A 160 -12.65 -20.66 14.97
CA ASN A 160 -13.29 -21.40 13.90
C ASN A 160 -12.30 -21.74 12.76
N GLU A 161 -11.36 -20.82 12.47
CA GLU A 161 -10.31 -21.05 11.48
C GLU A 161 -9.28 -22.11 11.89
N ASN A 162 -8.99 -22.22 13.20
CA ASN A 162 -8.06 -23.20 13.75
C ASN A 162 -8.66 -24.60 13.88
N GLU A 163 -9.99 -24.74 13.99
CA GLU A 163 -10.69 -26.03 13.98
C GLU A 163 -10.70 -26.68 12.59
N GLU A 164 -10.91 -25.89 11.54
CA GLU A 164 -10.91 -26.37 10.16
C GLU A 164 -9.82 -25.65 9.36
N SER A 165 -8.67 -26.28 9.08
CA SER A 165 -7.68 -25.66 8.19
C SER A 165 -8.27 -25.48 6.78
N SER A 166 -8.17 -24.27 6.21
CA SER A 166 -8.65 -23.97 4.86
C SER A 166 -7.61 -24.17 3.75
N TYR A 167 -6.32 -24.13 4.09
CA TYR A 167 -5.22 -24.30 3.15
C TYR A 167 -3.97 -24.81 3.88
N THR A 168 -3.03 -25.40 3.13
CA THR A 168 -1.66 -25.73 3.54
C THR A 168 -0.65 -25.00 2.65
N ASP A 169 0.65 -25.23 2.87
CA ASP A 169 1.75 -24.61 2.10
C ASP A 169 1.61 -24.78 0.57
N GLY A 170 0.92 -25.82 0.11
CA GLY A 170 0.71 -26.05 -1.32
C GLY A 170 -0.73 -26.21 -1.79
N SER A 171 -1.71 -26.38 -0.91
CA SER A 171 -3.04 -26.88 -1.32
C SER A 171 -4.21 -26.22 -0.60
N LEU A 172 -5.26 -25.91 -1.36
CA LEU A 172 -6.58 -25.60 -0.79
C LEU A 172 -7.21 -26.86 -0.18
N LEU A 173 -7.59 -26.78 1.10
CA LEU A 173 -8.24 -27.88 1.82
C LEU A 173 -9.77 -27.77 1.80
N VAL A 174 -10.28 -26.59 1.44
CA VAL A 174 -11.72 -26.30 1.33
C VAL A 174 -12.07 -25.82 -0.08
N PRO A 175 -13.32 -25.96 -0.52
CA PRO A 175 -13.74 -25.41 -1.80
C PRO A 175 -13.69 -23.87 -1.78
N TYR A 176 -13.63 -23.26 -2.97
CA TYR A 176 -13.47 -21.81 -3.13
C TYR A 176 -14.59 -20.97 -2.48
N ASP A 177 -15.82 -21.49 -2.38
CA ASP A 177 -16.93 -20.79 -1.71
C ASP A 177 -16.68 -20.61 -0.21
N LYS A 178 -16.14 -21.63 0.47
CA LYS A 178 -15.67 -21.53 1.86
C LYS A 178 -14.51 -20.54 1.99
N MET A 179 -13.62 -20.46 1.00
CA MET A 179 -12.52 -19.48 1.01
C MET A 179 -13.05 -18.04 0.89
N ALA A 180 -14.04 -17.83 0.01
CA ALA A 180 -14.75 -16.56 -0.08
C ALA A 180 -15.42 -16.17 1.25
N ASP A 181 -16.02 -17.13 1.98
CA ASP A 181 -16.65 -16.85 3.26
C ASP A 181 -15.62 -16.42 4.34
N ARG A 182 -14.41 -17.01 4.36
CA ARG A 182 -13.32 -16.57 5.25
C ARG A 182 -12.84 -15.16 4.94
N LEU A 183 -12.58 -14.90 3.66
CA LEU A 183 -12.25 -13.56 3.17
C LEU A 183 -13.31 -12.54 3.64
N LEU A 184 -14.59 -12.82 3.39
CA LEU A 184 -15.68 -11.91 3.74
C LEU A 184 -15.84 -11.73 5.25
N THR A 185 -15.50 -12.75 6.05
CA THR A 185 -15.50 -12.66 7.51
C THR A 185 -14.52 -11.57 7.97
N TRP A 186 -13.30 -11.56 7.45
CA TRP A 186 -12.31 -10.52 7.77
C TRP A 186 -12.68 -9.14 7.18
N GLU A 187 -13.23 -9.08 5.97
CA GLU A 187 -13.74 -7.81 5.42
C GLU A 187 -14.84 -7.19 6.30
N ASN A 188 -15.75 -8.03 6.81
CA ASN A 188 -16.83 -7.58 7.69
C ASN A 188 -16.31 -7.17 9.07
N PHE A 189 -15.31 -7.88 9.61
CA PHE A 189 -14.64 -7.49 10.85
C PHE A 189 -14.04 -6.07 10.73
N LEU A 190 -13.26 -5.82 9.67
CA LEU A 190 -12.64 -4.50 9.42
C LEU A 190 -13.67 -3.39 9.20
N LYS A 191 -14.79 -3.72 8.55
CA LYS A 191 -15.91 -2.78 8.36
C LYS A 191 -16.62 -2.45 9.66
N LYS A 192 -16.75 -3.43 10.56
CA LYS A 192 -17.46 -3.28 11.84
C LYS A 192 -16.58 -2.60 12.90
N TYR A 193 -15.28 -2.92 12.93
CA TYR A 193 -14.32 -2.43 13.92
C TYR A 193 -13.10 -1.76 13.26
N PRO A 194 -13.29 -0.68 12.49
CA PRO A 194 -12.20 -0.02 11.76
C PRO A 194 -11.12 0.60 12.67
N ASN A 195 -11.44 0.84 13.95
CA ASN A 195 -10.54 1.42 14.95
C ASN A 195 -10.09 0.42 16.02
N SER A 196 -10.29 -0.89 15.79
CA SER A 196 -9.80 -1.93 16.72
C SER A 196 -8.28 -1.96 16.74
N ASP A 197 -7.69 -2.25 17.90
CA ASP A 197 -6.25 -2.55 18.02
C ASP A 197 -5.84 -3.81 17.22
N LEU A 198 -6.80 -4.65 16.83
CA LEU A 198 -6.62 -5.85 16.00
C LEU A 198 -6.76 -5.59 14.51
N ALA A 199 -7.11 -4.37 14.08
CA ALA A 199 -7.47 -4.10 12.71
C ALA A 199 -6.31 -4.31 11.72
N GLU A 200 -5.06 -4.10 12.15
CA GLU A 200 -3.88 -4.34 11.31
C GLU A 200 -3.71 -5.85 11.02
N ILE A 201 -3.74 -6.67 12.08
CA ILE A 201 -3.68 -8.14 11.98
C ILE A 201 -4.85 -8.67 11.14
N ALA A 202 -6.06 -8.15 11.36
CA ALA A 202 -7.23 -8.51 10.58
C ALA A 202 -7.08 -8.14 9.08
N ASN A 203 -6.45 -7.01 8.77
CA ASN A 203 -6.19 -6.59 7.40
C ASN A 203 -5.17 -7.50 6.71
N GLU A 204 -4.10 -7.87 7.41
CA GLU A 204 -3.12 -8.86 6.91
C GLU A 204 -3.79 -10.21 6.60
N LYS A 205 -4.60 -10.73 7.54
CA LYS A 205 -5.36 -11.97 7.32
C LYS A 205 -6.30 -11.85 6.13
N CYS A 206 -7.04 -10.75 6.02
CA CYS A 206 -7.89 -10.48 4.88
C CYS A 206 -7.12 -10.52 3.56
N ASN A 207 -5.94 -9.89 3.50
CA ASN A 207 -5.10 -9.83 2.30
C ASN A 207 -4.51 -11.19 1.92
N ILE A 208 -4.10 -12.01 2.89
CA ILE A 208 -3.68 -13.40 2.65
C ILE A 208 -4.83 -14.18 1.99
N TYR A 209 -6.05 -14.08 2.54
CA TYR A 209 -7.21 -14.74 1.96
C TYR A 209 -7.57 -14.19 0.57
N ARG A 210 -7.37 -12.89 0.29
CA ARG A 210 -7.52 -12.33 -1.06
C ARG A 210 -6.54 -12.97 -2.04
N MET A 211 -5.27 -13.07 -1.69
CA MET A 211 -4.25 -13.68 -2.54
C MET A 211 -4.57 -15.13 -2.84
N ILE A 212 -4.86 -15.93 -1.81
CA ILE A 212 -5.18 -17.35 -1.95
C ILE A 212 -6.45 -17.54 -2.78
N TYR A 213 -7.49 -16.72 -2.56
CA TYR A 213 -8.74 -16.81 -3.31
C TYR A 213 -8.57 -16.46 -4.80
N ILE A 214 -7.73 -15.46 -5.12
CA ILE A 214 -7.56 -14.96 -6.48
C ILE A 214 -6.52 -15.74 -7.27
N LEU A 215 -5.38 -16.09 -6.67
CA LEU A 215 -4.26 -16.77 -7.34
C LEU A 215 -4.31 -18.30 -7.17
N GLY A 216 -5.01 -18.79 -6.16
CA GLY A 216 -5.00 -20.20 -5.76
C GLY A 216 -3.77 -20.53 -4.93
N SER A 217 -3.40 -21.80 -4.90
CA SER A 217 -2.17 -22.31 -4.28
C SER A 217 -1.27 -22.96 -5.33
N ASP A 218 -0.02 -23.27 -4.99
CA ASP A 218 0.94 -23.85 -5.94
C ASP A 218 0.43 -25.14 -6.61
N ASN A 219 -0.24 -26.01 -5.86
CA ASN A 219 -0.84 -27.25 -6.39
C ASN A 219 -2.26 -27.06 -6.95
N SER A 220 -2.85 -25.88 -6.83
CA SER A 220 -4.22 -25.59 -7.28
C SER A 220 -4.35 -24.13 -7.72
N PRO A 221 -3.57 -23.69 -8.73
CA PRO A 221 -3.59 -22.31 -9.18
C PRO A 221 -4.91 -21.99 -9.86
N THR A 222 -5.31 -20.73 -9.80
CA THR A 222 -6.54 -20.26 -10.48
C THR A 222 -6.34 -20.04 -11.98
N ARG A 223 -5.08 -20.01 -12.46
CA ARG A 223 -4.67 -20.02 -13.88
C ARG A 223 -3.86 -21.25 -14.22
N GLU A 224 -4.00 -21.72 -15.45
CA GLU A 224 -3.28 -22.87 -16.00
C GLU A 224 -2.63 -22.53 -17.34
N GLY A 225 -1.72 -23.41 -17.80
CA GLY A 225 -0.98 -23.23 -19.03
C GLY A 225 0.20 -22.25 -18.88
N GLY A 226 0.67 -21.69 -19.99
CA GLY A 226 1.56 -20.53 -19.96
C GLY A 226 3.05 -20.75 -19.63
N TRP A 227 3.44 -21.89 -19.04
CA TRP A 227 4.83 -22.15 -18.62
C TRP A 227 5.89 -22.02 -19.72
N GLU A 228 5.54 -22.34 -20.97
CA GLU A 228 6.42 -22.19 -22.14
C GLU A 228 6.13 -20.92 -22.97
N ASN A 229 4.92 -20.36 -22.87
CA ASN A 229 4.48 -19.16 -23.58
C ASN A 229 3.30 -18.52 -22.85
N ASN A 230 3.51 -17.30 -22.34
CA ASN A 230 2.52 -16.52 -21.59
C ASN A 230 1.17 -16.34 -22.29
N GLU A 231 1.11 -16.35 -23.62
CA GLU A 231 -0.15 -16.26 -24.37
C GLU A 231 -1.08 -17.46 -24.16
N LEU A 232 -0.54 -18.57 -23.65
CA LEU A 232 -1.26 -19.82 -23.38
C LEU A 232 -1.84 -19.88 -21.97
N PHE A 233 -1.61 -18.88 -21.10
CA PHE A 233 -2.32 -18.82 -19.83
C PHE A 233 -3.83 -18.72 -20.08
N TYR A 234 -4.60 -19.48 -19.31
CA TYR A 234 -6.06 -19.42 -19.26
C TYR A 234 -6.56 -19.64 -17.84
N ILE A 235 -7.76 -19.13 -17.55
CA ILE A 235 -8.46 -19.38 -16.30
C ILE A 235 -9.47 -20.52 -16.55
N PRO A 236 -9.37 -21.65 -15.82
CA PRO A 236 -10.35 -22.73 -15.91
C PRO A 236 -11.80 -22.24 -15.71
N GLU A 237 -12.75 -22.86 -16.42
CA GLU A 237 -14.15 -22.41 -16.47
C GLU A 237 -14.83 -22.38 -15.08
N ASN A 238 -14.48 -23.32 -14.20
CA ASN A 238 -14.95 -23.36 -12.82
C ASN A 238 -14.48 -22.15 -12.00
N ASN A 239 -13.20 -21.77 -12.12
CA ASN A 239 -12.65 -20.61 -11.41
C ASN A 239 -13.27 -19.31 -11.94
N LEU A 240 -13.43 -19.20 -13.27
CA LEU A 240 -14.09 -18.04 -13.87
C LEU A 240 -15.57 -17.91 -13.43
N LYS A 241 -16.30 -19.03 -13.33
CA LYS A 241 -17.67 -19.03 -12.79
C LYS A 241 -17.71 -18.56 -11.34
N GLU A 242 -16.75 -18.97 -10.53
CA GLU A 242 -16.67 -18.56 -9.13
C GLU A 242 -16.34 -17.06 -8.98
N PHE A 243 -15.40 -16.53 -9.76
CA PHE A 243 -15.12 -15.10 -9.80
C PHE A 243 -16.35 -14.28 -10.21
N ASN A 244 -17.07 -14.71 -11.25
CA ASN A 244 -18.30 -14.04 -11.67
C ASN A 244 -19.38 -14.11 -10.58
N ARG A 245 -19.55 -15.26 -9.92
CA ARG A 245 -20.47 -15.41 -8.78
C ARG A 245 -20.14 -14.43 -7.66
N PHE A 246 -18.86 -14.29 -7.31
CA PHE A 246 -18.42 -13.38 -6.25
C PHE A 246 -18.72 -11.92 -6.62
N ILE A 247 -18.38 -11.50 -7.84
CA ILE A 247 -18.64 -10.15 -8.36
C ILE A 247 -20.14 -9.83 -8.33
N GLU A 248 -20.99 -10.77 -8.74
CA GLU A 248 -22.44 -10.57 -8.75
C GLU A 248 -23.05 -10.54 -7.34
N LYS A 249 -22.58 -11.42 -6.44
CA LYS A 249 -23.14 -11.56 -5.09
C LYS A 249 -22.66 -10.48 -4.12
N TYR A 250 -21.42 -10.00 -4.28
CA TYR A 250 -20.78 -9.06 -3.38
C TYR A 250 -20.20 -7.85 -4.13
N PRO A 251 -21.01 -7.08 -4.88
CA PRO A 251 -20.53 -5.99 -5.72
C PRO A 251 -19.83 -4.87 -4.94
N ASP A 252 -20.13 -4.73 -3.64
CA ASP A 252 -19.54 -3.73 -2.75
C ASP A 252 -18.26 -4.22 -2.04
N SER A 253 -17.84 -5.48 -2.26
CA SER A 253 -16.59 -6.00 -1.67
C SER A 253 -15.38 -5.36 -2.36
N PRO A 254 -14.39 -4.83 -1.61
CA PRO A 254 -13.15 -4.32 -2.18
C PRO A 254 -12.41 -5.38 -3.04
N THR A 255 -12.56 -6.66 -2.72
CA THR A 255 -11.97 -7.77 -3.48
C THR A 255 -12.44 -7.82 -4.94
N VAL A 256 -13.61 -7.26 -5.27
CA VAL A 256 -14.10 -7.19 -6.67
C VAL A 256 -13.13 -6.43 -7.57
N GLU A 257 -12.47 -5.38 -7.07
CA GLU A 257 -11.47 -4.63 -7.84
C GLU A 257 -10.27 -5.52 -8.18
N LEU A 258 -9.78 -6.30 -7.21
CA LEU A 258 -8.65 -7.20 -7.38
C LEU A 258 -8.96 -8.37 -8.33
N ILE A 259 -10.17 -8.94 -8.25
CA ILE A 259 -10.61 -9.97 -9.18
C ILE A 259 -10.62 -9.42 -10.61
N LYS A 260 -11.18 -8.23 -10.83
CA LYS A 260 -11.20 -7.60 -12.17
C LYS A 260 -9.79 -7.34 -12.69
N PHE A 261 -8.93 -6.78 -11.85
CA PHE A 261 -7.52 -6.57 -12.19
C PHE A 261 -6.85 -7.89 -12.61
N TYR A 262 -7.05 -8.97 -11.86
CA TYR A 262 -6.52 -10.28 -12.21
C TYR A 262 -7.10 -10.80 -13.54
N LEU A 263 -8.42 -10.72 -13.75
CA LEU A 263 -9.07 -11.15 -14.99
C LEU A 263 -8.62 -10.36 -16.23
N GLU A 264 -8.20 -9.11 -16.07
CA GLU A 264 -7.65 -8.29 -17.15
C GLU A 264 -6.18 -8.63 -17.45
N ASN A 265 -5.44 -9.13 -16.45
CA ASN A 265 -3.98 -9.26 -16.51
C ASN A 265 -3.46 -10.71 -16.40
N TYR A 266 -4.30 -11.74 -16.25
CA TYR A 266 -3.89 -13.13 -15.97
C TYR A 266 -2.92 -13.76 -16.98
N LYS A 267 -2.81 -13.19 -18.19
CA LYS A 267 -1.84 -13.61 -19.21
C LYS A 267 -0.44 -13.06 -18.99
N ASN A 268 -0.28 -12.04 -18.15
CA ASN A 268 1.02 -11.53 -17.77
C ASN A 268 1.71 -12.56 -16.85
N ILE A 269 2.98 -12.87 -17.13
CA ILE A 269 3.76 -13.79 -16.29
C ILE A 269 3.95 -13.27 -14.88
N ASP A 270 4.03 -11.94 -14.74
CA ASP A 270 4.25 -11.25 -13.47
C ASP A 270 2.93 -10.88 -12.76
N VAL A 271 1.77 -11.41 -13.18
CA VAL A 271 0.46 -11.03 -12.61
C VAL A 271 0.37 -11.29 -11.11
N ASP A 272 1.05 -12.34 -10.61
CA ASP A 272 1.05 -12.70 -9.20
C ASP A 272 1.78 -11.62 -8.37
N THR A 273 2.95 -11.18 -8.84
CA THR A 273 3.72 -10.05 -8.27
C THR A 273 2.93 -8.76 -8.34
N LEU A 274 2.35 -8.44 -9.50
CA LEU A 274 1.56 -7.21 -9.70
C LEU A 274 0.33 -7.16 -8.78
N LEU A 275 -0.34 -8.30 -8.56
CA LEU A 275 -1.46 -8.39 -7.65
C LEU A 275 -1.01 -8.19 -6.20
N SER A 276 0.10 -8.81 -5.78
CA SER A 276 0.67 -8.63 -4.45
C SER A 276 1.02 -7.17 -4.19
N GLU A 277 1.76 -6.54 -5.11
CA GLU A 277 2.11 -5.12 -5.02
C GLU A 277 0.87 -4.22 -4.95
N LYS A 278 -0.17 -4.53 -5.74
CA LYS A 278 -1.44 -3.79 -5.69
C LYS A 278 -2.13 -3.93 -4.33
N ILE A 279 -2.14 -5.14 -3.75
CA ILE A 279 -2.70 -5.38 -2.41
C ILE A 279 -1.92 -4.58 -1.35
N ASP A 280 -0.59 -4.64 -1.37
CA ASP A 280 0.25 -3.97 -0.39
C ASP A 280 0.14 -2.44 -0.48
N LYS A 281 0.12 -1.90 -1.71
CA LYS A 281 0.02 -0.46 -1.95
C LYS A 281 -1.36 0.09 -1.66
N GLU A 282 -2.44 -0.62 -2.01
CA GLU A 282 -3.79 -0.05 -2.04
C GLU A 282 -4.75 -0.62 -0.97
N PHE A 283 -4.51 -1.84 -0.48
CA PHE A 283 -5.41 -2.57 0.44
C PHE A 283 -4.81 -2.70 1.85
N TYR A 284 -4.31 -1.59 2.38
CA TYR A 284 -3.79 -1.47 3.74
C TYR A 284 -4.87 -1.00 4.73
N LEU A 285 -4.61 -1.14 6.04
CA LEU A 285 -5.51 -0.65 7.09
C LEU A 285 -5.77 0.86 6.93
N GLY A 286 -7.05 1.26 6.88
CA GLY A 286 -7.44 2.65 6.61
C GLY A 286 -7.49 3.03 5.12
N GLY A 287 -6.99 2.17 4.22
CA GLY A 287 -7.07 2.37 2.77
C GLY A 287 -8.51 2.53 2.27
N ALA A 288 -9.44 1.71 2.75
CA ALA A 288 -10.86 1.83 2.40
C ALA A 288 -11.48 3.17 2.83
N GLU A 289 -11.12 3.69 4.01
CA GLU A 289 -11.58 5.00 4.49
C GLU A 289 -10.98 6.14 3.64
N ASN A 290 -9.69 6.03 3.31
CA ASN A 290 -9.02 6.95 2.39
C ASN A 290 -9.73 6.95 1.02
N ARG A 291 -10.03 5.79 0.46
CA ARG A 291 -10.77 5.65 -0.80
C ARG A 291 -12.17 6.28 -0.71
N ALA A 292 -12.88 6.08 0.40
CA ALA A 292 -14.18 6.72 0.65
C ALA A 292 -14.10 8.25 0.73
N LYS A 293 -12.99 8.79 1.25
CA LYS A 293 -12.67 10.24 1.24
C LYS A 293 -12.24 10.75 -0.14
N GLY A 294 -12.12 9.88 -1.13
CA GLY A 294 -11.66 10.20 -2.48
C GLY A 294 -10.15 10.15 -2.66
N ASN A 295 -9.40 9.63 -1.68
CA ASN A 295 -7.96 9.47 -1.76
C ASN A 295 -7.58 8.12 -2.37
N LEU A 296 -6.91 8.19 -3.51
CA LEU A 296 -6.47 7.07 -4.32
C LEU A 296 -5.00 6.72 -4.12
N LEU A 297 -4.23 7.59 -3.46
CA LEU A 297 -2.79 7.41 -3.22
C LEU A 297 -2.51 6.14 -2.41
N SER A 298 -1.36 5.52 -2.68
CA SER A 298 -0.90 4.31 -2.00
C SER A 298 -0.58 4.55 -0.52
N LYS A 299 -0.38 3.47 0.24
CA LYS A 299 0.06 3.53 1.64
C LYS A 299 1.30 4.41 1.79
N GLU A 300 2.32 4.14 0.99
CA GLU A 300 3.62 4.82 1.02
C GLU A 300 3.48 6.33 0.75
N SER A 301 2.70 6.70 -0.28
CA SER A 301 2.41 8.11 -0.55
C SER A 301 1.64 8.79 0.58
N ASN A 302 0.74 8.07 1.25
CA ASN A 302 0.02 8.62 2.40
C ASN A 302 0.92 8.84 3.62
N GLU A 303 1.90 7.96 3.85
CA GLU A 303 2.92 8.17 4.87
C GLU A 303 3.76 9.42 4.57
N LEU A 304 4.13 9.62 3.30
CA LEU A 304 4.81 10.83 2.82
C LEU A 304 3.94 12.09 2.99
N LEU A 305 2.62 12.02 2.81
CA LEU A 305 1.72 13.15 3.09
C LEU A 305 1.67 13.53 4.58
N ILE A 306 1.75 12.53 5.47
CA ILE A 306 1.84 12.77 6.92
C ILE A 306 3.15 13.49 7.24
N GLU A 307 4.27 13.05 6.66
CA GLU A 307 5.57 13.72 6.77
C GLU A 307 5.51 15.16 6.24
N PHE A 308 4.94 15.37 5.05
CA PHE A 308 4.75 16.69 4.44
C PHE A 308 4.00 17.65 5.38
N LYS A 309 2.91 17.17 5.99
CA LYS A 309 2.13 17.95 6.95
C LYS A 309 2.92 18.29 8.20
N LYS A 310 3.66 17.33 8.77
CA LYS A 310 4.50 17.54 9.95
C LYS A 310 5.61 18.57 9.66
N ASN A 311 6.28 18.47 8.51
CA ASN A 311 7.33 19.40 8.10
C ASN A 311 6.79 20.84 8.02
N LYS A 312 5.57 21.02 7.50
CA LYS A 312 4.88 22.33 7.49
C LYS A 312 4.68 22.90 8.90
N GLU A 313 4.22 22.08 9.85
CA GLU A 313 4.01 22.49 11.24
C GLU A 313 5.32 22.88 11.94
N GLU A 314 6.40 22.13 11.69
CA GLU A 314 7.73 22.43 12.19
C GLU A 314 8.29 23.74 11.61
N VAL A 315 8.13 23.97 10.30
CA VAL A 315 8.58 25.21 9.65
C VAL A 315 7.84 26.43 10.17
N ILE A 316 6.52 26.35 10.35
CA ILE A 316 5.74 27.44 10.96
C ILE A 316 6.27 27.77 12.36
N THR A 317 6.72 26.77 13.12
CA THR A 317 7.30 26.97 14.45
C THR A 317 8.68 27.63 14.38
N LYS A 318 9.56 27.19 13.46
CA LYS A 318 10.88 27.80 13.23
C LYS A 318 10.75 29.28 12.80
N LEU A 319 9.79 29.59 11.93
CA LEU A 319 9.55 30.94 11.40
C LEU A 319 9.19 31.96 12.49
N LYS A 320 8.45 31.56 13.52
CA LYS A 320 8.05 32.45 14.63
C LYS A 320 9.25 33.03 15.40
N ASN A 321 10.40 32.35 15.37
CA ASN A 321 11.60 32.74 16.12
C ASN A 321 12.75 33.20 15.20
N SER A 322 12.52 33.34 13.89
CA SER A 322 13.54 33.76 12.92
C SER A 322 13.44 35.24 12.55
N ASN A 323 14.57 35.87 12.23
CA ASN A 323 14.57 37.14 11.50
C ASN A 323 14.29 36.89 10.00
N LYS A 324 14.12 37.96 9.21
CA LYS A 324 13.74 37.84 7.80
C LYS A 324 14.77 37.09 6.95
N GLU A 325 16.05 37.35 7.19
CA GLU A 325 17.14 36.70 6.47
C GLU A 325 17.18 35.20 6.75
N LYS A 326 16.98 34.80 8.01
CA LYS A 326 16.90 33.39 8.38
C LYS A 326 15.62 32.73 7.88
N ALA A 327 14.51 33.47 7.81
CA ALA A 327 13.26 32.98 7.22
C ALA A 327 13.43 32.67 5.71
N ASN A 328 14.25 33.44 4.99
CA ASN A 328 14.58 33.15 3.60
C ASN A 328 15.34 31.81 3.47
N GLU A 329 16.32 31.56 4.34
CA GLU A 329 17.05 30.28 4.36
C GLU A 329 16.12 29.11 4.68
N ILE A 330 15.24 29.27 5.67
CA ILE A 330 14.23 28.27 6.02
C ILE A 330 13.32 27.98 4.83
N TYR A 331 12.93 29.00 4.05
CA TYR A 331 12.14 28.80 2.83
C TYR A 331 12.89 27.96 1.80
N GLU A 332 14.16 28.27 1.53
CA GLU A 332 14.93 27.53 0.52
C GLU A 332 15.17 26.08 0.91
N GLU A 333 15.49 25.82 2.18
CA GLU A 333 15.60 24.46 2.72
C GLU A 333 14.26 23.72 2.63
N TYR A 334 13.17 24.36 3.07
CA TYR A 334 11.84 23.76 3.08
C TYR A 334 11.30 23.47 1.69
N LEU A 335 11.57 24.32 0.71
CA LEU A 335 11.22 24.07 -0.69
C LEU A 335 11.89 22.79 -1.19
N VAL A 336 13.20 22.65 -0.98
CA VAL A 336 13.96 21.47 -1.42
C VAL A 336 13.47 20.19 -0.75
N ASP A 337 13.16 20.25 0.55
CA ASP A 337 12.67 19.08 1.28
C ASP A 337 11.25 18.69 0.84
N ASN A 338 10.37 19.66 0.61
CA ASN A 338 9.04 19.41 0.06
C ASN A 338 9.11 18.83 -1.35
N ASP A 339 9.96 19.39 -2.22
CA ASP A 339 10.08 18.92 -3.61
C ASP A 339 10.50 17.45 -3.64
N LYS A 340 11.42 17.02 -2.78
CA LYS A 340 11.79 15.59 -2.65
C LYS A 340 10.62 14.70 -2.22
N ILE A 341 9.77 15.18 -1.32
CA ILE A 341 8.60 14.40 -0.88
C ILE A 341 7.60 14.27 -2.02
N LEU A 342 7.31 15.36 -2.73
CA LEU A 342 6.38 15.37 -3.85
C LEU A 342 6.92 14.55 -5.03
N GLU A 343 8.21 14.64 -5.33
CA GLU A 343 8.89 13.81 -6.34
C GLU A 343 8.70 12.32 -6.02
N LYS A 344 8.97 11.89 -4.78
CA LYS A 344 8.73 10.50 -4.36
C LYS A 344 7.28 10.06 -4.49
N ILE A 345 6.31 10.89 -4.10
CA ILE A 345 4.87 10.58 -4.27
C ILE A 345 4.57 10.36 -5.77
N ASN A 346 5.10 11.23 -6.63
CA ASN A 346 4.92 11.13 -8.08
C ASN A 346 5.66 9.94 -8.70
N GLU A 347 6.77 9.50 -8.13
CA GLU A 347 7.45 8.26 -8.53
C GLU A 347 6.66 7.02 -8.13
N ILE A 348 6.15 6.98 -6.89
CA ILE A 348 5.42 5.82 -6.34
C ILE A 348 4.08 5.62 -7.06
N ASP A 349 3.30 6.69 -7.21
CA ASP A 349 1.92 6.62 -7.72
C ASP A 349 1.77 7.17 -9.14
N GLY A 350 2.84 7.61 -9.82
CA GLY A 350 2.75 8.27 -11.13
C GLY A 350 2.04 7.45 -12.20
N GLU A 351 2.39 6.17 -12.34
CA GLU A 351 1.74 5.26 -13.29
C GLU A 351 0.24 5.09 -12.97
N MET A 352 -0.09 4.89 -11.70
CA MET A 352 -1.49 4.79 -11.26
C MET A 352 -2.24 6.10 -11.55
N LEU A 353 -1.69 7.25 -11.14
CA LEU A 353 -2.29 8.56 -11.34
C LEU A 353 -2.53 8.87 -12.82
N SER A 354 -1.63 8.45 -13.71
CA SER A 354 -1.74 8.67 -15.16
C SER A 354 -2.99 8.04 -15.79
N SER A 355 -3.52 6.97 -15.20
CA SER A 355 -4.64 6.19 -15.77
C SER A 355 -5.90 6.24 -14.92
N VAL A 356 -5.78 6.42 -13.60
CA VAL A 356 -6.90 6.24 -12.66
C VAL A 356 -8.04 7.23 -12.87
N PHE A 357 -7.78 8.41 -13.43
CA PHE A 357 -8.81 9.42 -13.71
C PHE A 357 -9.43 9.28 -15.10
N TYR A 358 -8.99 8.30 -15.89
CA TYR A 358 -9.49 8.06 -17.24
C TYR A 358 -10.35 6.81 -17.31
N LYS A 359 -11.51 6.92 -17.97
CA LYS A 359 -12.35 5.78 -18.35
C LYS A 359 -12.69 5.89 -19.83
N ASP A 360 -12.33 4.88 -20.62
CA ASP A 360 -12.53 4.88 -22.07
C ASP A 360 -11.94 6.14 -22.76
N ARG A 361 -10.78 6.61 -22.27
CA ARG A 361 -10.11 7.86 -22.70
C ARG A 361 -10.90 9.15 -22.41
N ILE A 362 -11.88 9.10 -21.51
CA ILE A 362 -12.64 10.25 -21.03
C ILE A 362 -12.22 10.53 -19.58
N LEU A 363 -11.86 11.78 -19.30
CA LEU A 363 -11.50 12.24 -17.97
C LEU A 363 -12.71 12.23 -17.03
N GLU A 364 -12.65 11.43 -15.97
CA GLU A 364 -13.62 11.37 -14.88
C GLU A 364 -13.41 12.54 -13.90
N LYS A 365 -13.81 13.75 -14.31
CA LYS A 365 -13.56 14.98 -13.53
C LYS A 365 -14.06 14.92 -12.08
N ASP A 366 -15.20 14.30 -11.82
CA ASP A 366 -15.73 14.15 -10.45
C ASP A 366 -14.81 13.33 -9.54
N LYS A 367 -14.06 12.37 -10.11
CA LYS A 367 -13.08 11.54 -9.39
C LYS A 367 -11.84 12.36 -9.04
N LEU A 368 -11.33 13.12 -10.00
CA LEU A 368 -10.21 14.05 -9.81
C LEU A 368 -10.55 15.14 -8.79
N ASP A 369 -11.76 15.73 -8.86
CA ASP A 369 -12.21 16.77 -7.94
C ASP A 369 -12.32 16.23 -6.49
N LYS A 370 -12.75 14.98 -6.31
CA LYS A 370 -12.75 14.33 -4.99
C LYS A 370 -11.34 14.11 -4.44
N GLN A 371 -10.41 13.65 -5.27
CA GLN A 371 -8.99 13.52 -4.88
C GLN A 371 -8.40 14.87 -4.48
N ASN A 372 -8.64 15.92 -5.27
CA ASN A 372 -8.15 17.27 -4.98
C ASN A 372 -8.75 17.83 -3.69
N LYS A 373 -10.03 17.54 -3.42
CA LYS A 373 -10.65 17.91 -2.14
C LYS A 373 -10.00 17.22 -0.94
N PHE A 374 -9.54 15.96 -1.07
CA PHE A 374 -8.75 15.32 -0.01
C PHE A 374 -7.42 16.03 0.22
N LEU A 375 -6.74 16.42 -0.87
CA LEU A 375 -5.44 17.11 -0.80
C LEU A 375 -5.52 18.57 -0.30
N ASP A 376 -6.71 19.17 -0.26
CA ASP A 376 -6.94 20.53 0.27
C ASP A 376 -6.35 20.73 1.66
N SER A 377 -6.47 19.73 2.55
CA SER A 377 -5.95 19.84 3.92
C SER A 377 -4.44 19.94 3.99
N TYR A 378 -3.75 19.43 2.97
CA TYR A 378 -2.30 19.50 2.83
C TYR A 378 -1.87 20.77 2.11
N GLY A 379 -2.77 21.42 1.37
CA GLY A 379 -2.45 22.52 0.46
C GLY A 379 -1.80 22.03 -0.83
N LEU A 380 -2.11 20.80 -1.24
CA LEU A 380 -1.64 20.15 -2.46
C LEU A 380 -2.80 19.99 -3.46
N GLU A 381 -2.46 19.74 -4.72
CA GLU A 381 -3.40 19.40 -5.78
C GLU A 381 -2.76 18.43 -6.78
N ILE A 382 -3.61 17.67 -7.46
CA ILE A 382 -3.29 16.87 -8.63
C ILE A 382 -3.65 17.67 -9.87
N ILE A 383 -2.68 17.75 -10.77
CA ILE A 383 -2.77 18.49 -12.02
C ILE A 383 -2.39 17.56 -13.20
N GLU A 384 -3.07 17.74 -14.34
CA GLU A 384 -2.87 17.00 -15.58
C GLU A 384 -1.69 17.48 -16.46
N ILE A 385 -0.59 16.73 -16.50
CA ILE A 385 0.53 17.00 -17.42
C ILE A 385 0.36 16.26 -18.76
N GLU A 386 1.24 16.54 -19.72
CA GLU A 386 1.26 15.87 -21.05
C GLU A 386 1.21 14.34 -20.94
N ASP A 387 1.94 13.78 -19.96
CA ASP A 387 2.06 12.34 -19.73
C ASP A 387 1.32 11.85 -18.46
N GLY A 388 0.15 12.44 -18.14
CA GLY A 388 -0.70 11.95 -17.06
C GLY A 388 -0.94 12.98 -15.96
N PHE A 389 -0.70 12.63 -14.70
CA PHE A 389 -1.03 13.47 -13.56
C PHE A 389 0.09 13.49 -12.53
N ILE A 390 0.30 14.65 -11.90
CA ILE A 390 1.26 14.81 -10.80
C ILE A 390 0.61 15.50 -9.60
N VAL A 391 1.07 15.15 -8.41
CA VAL A 391 0.81 15.87 -7.16
C VAL A 391 1.80 17.04 -7.06
N THR A 392 1.26 18.24 -6.83
CA THR A 392 2.04 19.47 -6.65
C THR A 392 1.49 20.31 -5.48
N ALA A 393 2.27 21.28 -5.02
CA ALA A 393 1.79 22.29 -4.08
C ALA A 393 0.83 23.27 -4.78
N LYS A 394 -0.28 23.60 -4.12
CA LYS A 394 -1.24 24.57 -4.65
C LYS A 394 -0.60 25.92 -4.92
N LYS A 395 -1.16 26.65 -5.88
CA LYS A 395 -0.84 28.07 -6.07
C LYS A 395 -0.89 28.83 -4.75
N LYS A 396 0.17 29.62 -4.50
CA LYS A 396 0.36 30.42 -3.27
C LYS A 396 0.55 29.63 -1.98
N PHE A 397 0.77 28.32 -2.04
CA PHE A 397 1.09 27.50 -0.85
C PHE A 397 2.24 28.11 -0.05
N TYR A 398 3.41 28.26 -0.67
CA TYR A 398 4.60 28.85 -0.04
C TYR A 398 4.38 30.32 0.34
N TYR A 399 3.77 31.12 -0.55
CA TYR A 399 3.44 32.51 -0.23
C TYR A 399 2.63 32.63 1.07
N ASN A 400 1.60 31.79 1.26
CA ASN A 400 0.75 31.88 2.43
C ASN A 400 1.46 31.52 3.73
N ILE A 401 2.46 30.63 3.68
CA ILE A 401 3.27 30.27 4.84
C ILE A 401 4.27 31.40 5.15
N PHE A 402 4.96 31.93 4.14
CA PHE A 402 6.16 32.74 4.33
C PHE A 402 5.94 34.26 4.25
N LYS A 403 4.85 34.76 3.63
CA LYS A 403 4.65 36.20 3.29
C LYS A 403 4.87 37.20 4.42
N SER A 404 4.64 36.79 5.67
CA SER A 404 4.79 37.64 6.86
C SER A 404 6.16 37.55 7.53
N PHE A 405 7.00 36.60 7.11
CA PHE A 405 8.27 36.27 7.76
C PHE A 405 9.49 36.59 6.91
N VAL A 406 9.39 36.49 5.58
CA VAL A 406 10.53 36.69 4.66
C VAL A 406 10.79 38.16 4.33
N THR A 407 11.93 38.42 3.68
CA THR A 407 12.24 39.74 3.10
C THR A 407 11.28 40.11 1.96
N ASP A 408 11.23 41.39 1.62
CA ASP A 408 10.26 41.93 0.67
C ASP A 408 10.47 41.39 -0.76
N ASP A 409 11.71 41.11 -1.15
CA ASP A 409 12.05 40.43 -2.40
C ASP A 409 11.54 38.99 -2.41
N TYR A 410 11.78 38.18 -1.36
CA TYR A 410 11.22 36.82 -1.28
C TYR A 410 9.69 36.82 -1.25
N ARG A 411 9.08 37.74 -0.51
CA ARG A 411 7.62 37.88 -0.46
C ARG A 411 7.05 38.19 -1.84
N ASP A 412 7.64 39.14 -2.56
CA ASP A 412 7.16 39.55 -3.88
C ASP A 412 7.46 38.48 -4.94
N PHE A 413 8.57 37.74 -4.81
CA PHE A 413 8.88 36.57 -5.63
C PHE A 413 7.83 35.47 -5.45
N LEU A 414 7.54 35.09 -4.21
CA LEU A 414 6.55 34.06 -3.86
C LEU A 414 5.12 34.44 -4.25
N LYS A 415 4.83 35.73 -4.33
CA LYS A 415 3.52 36.24 -4.75
C LYS A 415 3.27 36.01 -6.24
N GLN A 416 4.32 35.90 -7.05
CA GLN A 416 4.19 35.69 -8.48
C GLN A 416 3.57 34.31 -8.74
N ASP A 417 2.51 34.28 -9.55
CA ASP A 417 1.90 33.04 -9.98
C ASP A 417 2.72 32.55 -11.19
N LEU A 418 3.67 31.63 -10.96
CA LEU A 418 4.40 30.98 -12.05
C LEU A 418 3.40 30.25 -12.95
N ILE A 419 3.44 30.55 -14.25
CA ILE A 419 2.74 29.75 -15.25
C ILE A 419 3.51 28.44 -15.38
N GLU A 420 2.92 27.35 -14.91
CA GLU A 420 3.40 26.00 -15.18
C GLU A 420 3.20 25.70 -16.67
N TYR A 421 4.31 25.66 -17.39
CA TYR A 421 4.37 25.69 -18.85
C TYR A 421 3.65 24.50 -19.53
N ILE A 422 3.64 23.35 -18.87
CA ILE A 422 3.07 22.09 -19.37
C ILE A 422 1.55 22.22 -19.66
N TYR A 423 0.84 23.06 -18.90
CA TYR A 423 -0.63 23.15 -18.96
C TYR A 423 -1.17 24.09 -20.02
N TYR A 424 -0.34 25.01 -20.51
CA TYR A 424 -0.85 26.15 -21.27
C TYR A 424 -0.20 26.31 -22.64
N ALA A 425 0.77 25.50 -23.07
CA ALA A 425 1.46 25.72 -24.35
C ALA A 425 0.51 25.99 -25.55
N PRO A 426 -0.56 25.18 -25.80
CA PRO A 426 -1.52 25.47 -26.87
C PRO A 426 -2.38 26.73 -26.61
N TYR A 427 -2.61 27.07 -25.34
CA TYR A 427 -3.39 28.24 -24.93
C TYR A 427 -2.57 29.53 -25.03
N LEU A 428 -1.27 29.49 -24.73
CA LEU A 428 -0.35 30.62 -24.83
C LEU A 428 -0.13 31.03 -26.29
N ASP A 429 -0.13 30.06 -27.22
CA ASP A 429 -0.11 30.33 -28.67
C ASP A 429 -1.33 31.16 -29.12
N THR A 430 -2.48 30.98 -28.46
CA THR A 430 -3.73 31.71 -28.78
C THR A 430 -3.93 32.99 -27.98
N LYS A 431 -3.19 33.18 -26.88
CA LYS A 431 -3.28 34.35 -25.98
C LYS A 431 -1.90 34.79 -25.47
N PRO A 432 -1.02 35.27 -26.37
CA PRO A 432 0.33 35.69 -26.02
C PRO A 432 0.38 36.84 -25.00
N GLU A 433 -0.71 37.59 -24.83
CA GLU A 433 -0.79 38.70 -23.88
C GLU A 433 -0.63 38.26 -22.41
N ILE A 434 -0.86 36.98 -22.12
CA ILE A 434 -0.66 36.41 -20.79
C ILE A 434 0.83 36.36 -20.47
N LEU A 435 1.63 35.73 -21.35
CA LEU A 435 3.10 35.71 -21.24
C LEU A 435 3.67 37.13 -21.21
N ALA A 436 3.12 38.04 -22.02
CA ALA A 436 3.52 39.43 -21.99
C ALA A 436 3.40 40.08 -20.61
N ASN A 437 2.31 39.83 -19.88
CA ASN A 437 2.12 40.40 -18.54
C ASN A 437 3.07 39.75 -17.51
N GLU A 438 3.34 38.45 -17.63
CA GLU A 438 4.30 37.76 -16.76
C GLU A 438 5.73 38.24 -16.98
N ILE A 439 6.16 38.41 -18.24
CA ILE A 439 7.47 38.99 -18.57
C ILE A 439 7.64 40.35 -17.87
N ILE A 440 6.63 41.20 -17.92
CA ILE A 440 6.67 42.52 -17.26
C ILE A 440 6.68 42.39 -15.74
N ALA A 441 5.95 41.43 -15.15
CA ALA A 441 5.99 41.19 -13.70
C ALA A 441 7.41 40.82 -13.25
N TRP A 442 8.10 39.96 -14.00
CA TRP A 442 9.47 39.57 -13.71
C TRP A 442 10.50 40.66 -14.01
N GLU A 443 10.34 41.44 -15.08
CA GLU A 443 11.17 42.61 -15.35
C GLU A 443 11.10 43.64 -14.21
N ASN A 444 9.88 43.94 -13.74
CA ASN A 444 9.67 44.84 -12.61
C ASN A 444 10.30 44.29 -11.32
N PHE A 445 10.29 42.96 -11.13
CA PHE A 445 10.96 42.33 -10.00
C PHE A 445 12.48 42.52 -10.09
N LEU A 446 13.08 42.26 -11.26
CA LEU A 446 14.51 42.41 -11.50
C LEU A 446 14.99 43.87 -11.33
N GLU A 447 14.17 44.84 -11.76
CA GLU A 447 14.46 46.26 -11.57
C GLU A 447 14.35 46.68 -10.10
N LYS A 448 13.32 46.18 -9.39
CA LYS A 448 13.06 46.53 -7.99
C LYS A 448 14.08 45.90 -7.04
N TYR A 449 14.60 44.71 -7.34
CA TYR A 449 15.45 43.92 -6.46
C TYR A 449 16.74 43.43 -7.14
N PRO A 450 17.63 44.35 -7.58
CA PRO A 450 18.85 44.00 -8.30
C PRO A 450 19.89 43.23 -7.46
N ASP A 451 19.80 43.31 -6.13
CA ASP A 451 20.72 42.63 -5.20
C ASP A 451 20.09 41.40 -4.52
N SER A 452 18.92 40.94 -4.99
CA SER A 452 18.24 39.78 -4.41
C SER A 452 19.03 38.49 -4.60
N LYS A 453 19.02 37.62 -3.59
CA LYS A 453 19.53 36.23 -3.72
C LYS A 453 18.74 35.42 -4.76
N LEU A 454 17.53 35.84 -5.10
CA LEU A 454 16.66 35.19 -6.08
C LEU A 454 16.88 35.71 -7.51
N ILE A 455 17.83 36.63 -7.72
CA ILE A 455 17.98 37.31 -9.02
C ILE A 455 18.28 36.34 -10.16
N GLU A 456 19.13 35.35 -9.96
CA GLU A 456 19.43 34.34 -10.98
C GLU A 456 18.20 33.48 -11.31
N LYS A 457 17.41 33.10 -10.29
CA LYS A 457 16.13 32.40 -10.51
C LYS A 457 15.15 33.25 -11.32
N ALA A 458 14.99 34.52 -10.94
CA ALA A 458 14.11 35.46 -11.66
C ALA A 458 14.59 35.71 -13.10
N LYS A 459 15.90 35.82 -13.35
CA LYS A 459 16.48 35.92 -14.70
C LYS A 459 16.18 34.68 -15.53
N ASN A 460 16.34 33.47 -14.97
CA ASN A 460 16.00 32.21 -15.63
C ASN A 460 14.53 32.18 -16.07
N ILE A 461 13.61 32.54 -15.17
CA ILE A 461 12.17 32.57 -15.45
C ILE A 461 11.85 33.60 -16.54
N THR A 462 12.37 34.83 -16.40
CA THR A 462 12.16 35.90 -17.39
C THR A 462 12.69 35.49 -18.76
N TYR A 463 13.85 34.84 -18.80
CA TYR A 463 14.48 34.35 -20.02
C TYR A 463 13.58 33.31 -20.71
N ALA A 464 13.10 32.30 -19.98
CA ALA A 464 12.21 31.28 -20.52
C ALA A 464 10.96 31.92 -21.14
N TYR A 465 10.23 32.75 -20.38
CA TYR A 465 9.03 33.42 -20.89
C TYR A 465 9.29 34.32 -22.10
N ARG A 466 10.43 35.01 -22.14
CA ARG A 466 10.82 35.80 -23.33
C ARG A 466 11.12 34.93 -24.54
N VAL A 467 11.80 33.80 -24.34
CA VAL A 467 12.07 32.83 -25.42
C VAL A 467 10.74 32.37 -25.99
N ASP A 468 9.82 31.91 -25.16
CA ASP A 468 8.54 31.37 -25.61
C ASP A 468 7.70 32.44 -26.31
N TYR A 469 7.59 33.63 -25.71
CA TYR A 469 6.83 34.74 -26.28
C TYR A 469 7.42 35.25 -27.61
N ILE A 470 8.74 35.45 -27.68
CA ILE A 470 9.37 36.02 -28.89
C ILE A 470 9.54 34.96 -29.96
N VAL A 471 10.10 33.79 -29.64
CA VAL A 471 10.32 32.72 -30.62
C VAL A 471 8.98 32.23 -31.17
N GLY A 472 7.97 32.01 -30.32
CA GLY A 472 6.62 31.61 -30.75
C GLY A 472 5.98 32.59 -31.73
N LEU A 473 6.24 33.89 -31.59
CA LEU A 473 5.68 34.92 -32.46
C LEU A 473 6.55 35.27 -33.69
N THR A 474 7.80 34.78 -33.78
CA THR A 474 8.74 35.08 -34.89
C THR A 474 8.78 33.98 -35.97
N SER A 475 7.65 33.30 -36.20
CA SER A 475 7.54 32.23 -37.20
C SER A 475 7.85 32.69 -38.65
N SER A 476 8.03 31.71 -39.55
CA SER A 476 8.19 31.97 -40.99
C SER A 476 7.06 32.82 -41.55
N ASP A 477 5.84 32.57 -41.09
CA ASP A 477 4.62 33.24 -41.57
C ASP A 477 4.59 34.69 -41.10
N THR A 478 5.05 34.96 -39.87
CA THR A 478 5.24 36.33 -39.37
C THR A 478 6.27 37.07 -40.22
N ARG A 479 7.40 36.43 -40.53
CA ARG A 479 8.44 37.02 -41.37
C ARG A 479 7.93 37.29 -42.79
N GLU A 480 7.20 36.36 -43.39
CA GLU A 480 6.59 36.54 -44.71
C GLU A 480 5.56 37.67 -44.72
N SER A 481 4.74 37.77 -43.66
CA SER A 481 3.78 38.87 -43.50
C SER A 481 4.49 40.22 -43.51
N LEU A 482 5.59 40.35 -42.76
CA LEU A 482 6.42 41.55 -42.72
C LEU A 482 7.05 41.85 -44.09
N MET A 483 7.57 40.85 -44.80
CA MET A 483 8.13 41.00 -46.16
C MET A 483 7.10 41.49 -47.17
N ASN A 484 5.84 41.06 -47.01
CA ASN A 484 4.70 41.48 -47.82
C ASN A 484 4.09 42.83 -47.39
N GLY A 485 4.69 43.53 -46.42
CA GLY A 485 4.20 44.81 -45.90
C GLY A 485 2.88 44.70 -45.14
N LYS A 486 2.54 43.51 -44.63
CA LYS A 486 1.32 43.22 -43.87
C LYS A 486 1.64 43.04 -42.39
N ALA A 487 0.61 43.20 -41.55
CA ALA A 487 0.67 42.89 -40.12
C ALA A 487 -0.31 41.76 -39.82
N ASN A 488 0.22 40.54 -39.67
CA ASN A 488 -0.51 39.41 -39.08
C ASN A 488 -0.70 39.63 -37.57
N ASP A 489 -1.36 38.69 -36.90
CA ASP A 489 -1.68 38.82 -35.48
C ASP A 489 -0.43 38.89 -34.59
N ALA A 490 0.64 38.15 -34.90
CA ALA A 490 1.91 38.24 -34.19
C ALA A 490 2.55 39.64 -34.30
N VAL A 491 2.57 40.25 -35.49
CA VAL A 491 3.06 41.63 -35.67
C VAL A 491 2.17 42.63 -34.91
N ARG A 492 0.86 42.43 -34.88
CA ARG A 492 -0.05 43.28 -34.09
C ARG A 492 0.24 43.15 -32.60
N GLU A 493 0.50 41.95 -32.12
CA GLU A 493 0.84 41.68 -30.73
C GLU A 493 2.17 42.32 -30.33
N PHE A 494 3.21 42.21 -31.16
CA PHE A 494 4.48 42.91 -30.95
C PHE A 494 4.31 44.43 -30.87
N ASN A 495 3.53 45.01 -31.78
CA ASN A 495 3.23 46.45 -31.74
C ASN A 495 2.42 46.82 -30.49
N ARG A 496 1.47 45.98 -30.06
CA ARG A 496 0.71 46.16 -28.81
C ARG A 496 1.64 46.15 -27.60
N PHE A 497 2.56 45.18 -27.52
CA PHE A 497 3.53 45.06 -26.43
C PHE A 497 4.42 46.30 -26.36
N ILE A 498 5.05 46.71 -27.47
CA ILE A 498 5.92 47.89 -27.52
C ILE A 498 5.16 49.15 -27.11
N LYS A 499 3.92 49.31 -27.58
CA LYS A 499 3.08 50.47 -27.23
C LYS A 499 2.72 50.51 -25.75
N LYS A 500 2.43 49.35 -25.16
CA LYS A 500 2.03 49.23 -23.75
C LYS A 500 3.22 49.35 -22.80
N TYR A 501 4.38 48.81 -23.19
CA TYR A 501 5.57 48.69 -22.36
C TYR A 501 6.83 49.23 -23.08
N PRO A 502 6.88 50.53 -23.44
CA PRO A 502 7.92 51.07 -24.33
C PRO A 502 9.35 51.00 -23.77
N ASN A 503 9.49 50.96 -22.43
CA ASN A 503 10.76 50.93 -21.70
C ASN A 503 11.18 49.51 -21.28
N SER A 504 10.40 48.49 -21.63
CA SER A 504 10.73 47.09 -21.32
C SER A 504 11.97 46.65 -22.13
N PRO A 505 12.95 45.98 -21.52
CA PRO A 505 14.03 45.34 -22.27
C PRO A 505 13.51 44.37 -23.34
N THR A 506 12.36 43.72 -23.12
CA THR A 506 11.69 42.88 -24.12
C THR A 506 11.25 43.71 -25.33
N SER A 507 10.74 44.93 -25.13
CA SER A 507 10.39 45.83 -26.23
C SER A 507 11.58 46.18 -27.11
N ASP A 508 12.79 46.28 -26.56
CA ASP A 508 13.99 46.55 -27.35
C ASP A 508 14.40 45.36 -28.23
N ILE A 509 14.19 44.13 -27.75
CA ILE A 509 14.40 42.92 -28.55
C ILE A 509 13.35 42.84 -29.68
N ILE A 510 12.08 43.14 -29.38
CA ILE A 510 11.01 43.13 -30.39
C ILE A 510 11.24 44.22 -31.45
N LYS A 511 11.58 45.45 -31.06
CA LYS A 511 11.92 46.52 -32.01
C LYS A 511 13.06 46.09 -32.94
N TYR A 512 14.11 45.49 -32.37
CA TYR A 512 15.22 44.99 -33.15
C TYR A 512 14.79 43.93 -34.18
N TYR A 513 13.91 42.99 -33.81
CA TYR A 513 13.33 42.04 -34.77
C TYR A 513 12.58 42.76 -35.90
N LEU A 514 11.68 43.68 -35.56
CA LEU A 514 10.85 44.41 -36.53
C LEU A 514 11.65 45.33 -37.45
N GLU A 515 12.83 45.78 -37.04
CA GLU A 515 13.75 46.58 -37.87
C GLU A 515 14.62 45.71 -38.78
N ASN A 516 14.91 44.47 -38.38
CA ASN A 516 15.92 43.60 -39.00
C ASN A 516 15.36 42.28 -39.57
N TYR A 517 14.04 42.10 -39.66
CA TYR A 517 13.40 40.86 -40.15
C TYR A 517 13.85 40.40 -41.56
N LYS A 518 14.47 41.30 -42.34
CA LYS A 518 15.01 40.98 -43.67
C LYS A 518 16.33 40.21 -43.61
N ASP A 519 17.06 40.26 -42.49
CA ASP A 519 18.29 39.50 -42.31
C ASP A 519 18.00 37.99 -42.29
N GLU A 520 18.72 37.21 -43.09
CA GLU A 520 18.57 35.75 -43.15
C GLU A 520 18.95 35.06 -41.83
N ASN A 521 19.79 35.69 -41.02
CA ASN A 521 20.22 35.19 -39.71
C ASN A 521 19.45 35.81 -38.54
N ILE A 522 18.32 36.49 -38.79
CA ILE A 522 17.61 37.24 -37.76
C ILE A 522 17.25 36.38 -36.53
N ASN A 523 16.81 35.13 -36.72
CA ASN A 523 16.45 34.24 -35.62
C ASN A 523 17.66 33.97 -34.70
N THR A 524 18.83 33.71 -35.28
CA THR A 524 20.10 33.54 -34.54
C THR A 524 20.48 34.81 -33.79
N LEU A 525 20.27 35.99 -34.38
CA LEU A 525 20.55 37.28 -33.74
C LEU A 525 19.61 37.55 -32.55
N ILE A 526 18.33 37.18 -32.68
CA ILE A 526 17.34 37.28 -31.60
C ILE A 526 17.69 36.33 -30.45
N SER A 527 18.01 35.06 -30.72
CA SER A 527 18.46 34.12 -29.69
C SER A 527 19.71 34.63 -28.95
N LYS A 528 20.66 35.26 -29.67
CA LYS A 528 21.83 35.90 -29.05
C LYS A 528 21.44 37.09 -28.16
N LYS A 529 20.47 37.90 -28.56
CA LYS A 529 19.98 39.03 -27.75
C LYS A 529 19.24 38.57 -26.50
N LEU A 530 18.43 37.52 -26.61
CA LEU A 530 17.80 36.85 -25.47
C LEU A 530 18.87 36.34 -24.48
N ASN A 531 19.94 35.74 -24.98
CA ASN A 531 21.05 35.24 -24.17
C ASN A 531 21.95 36.34 -23.56
N LYS A 532 22.12 37.50 -24.23
CA LYS A 532 22.97 38.60 -23.71
C LYS A 532 22.40 39.22 -22.43
N GLY A 533 21.08 39.27 -22.27
CA GLY A 533 20.46 39.69 -21.01
C GLY A 533 20.59 38.66 -19.87
N PHE A 534 21.02 37.43 -20.19
CA PHE A 534 21.08 36.31 -19.26
C PHE A 534 22.46 36.13 -18.61
N ARG A 535 23.54 36.16 -19.40
CA ARG A 535 24.90 35.85 -18.91
C ARG A 535 25.67 37.05 -18.31
N GLY A 536 25.11 38.27 -18.37
CA GLY A 536 25.89 39.48 -18.15
C GLY A 536 26.96 39.66 -19.25
N GLU A 537 27.51 40.87 -19.36
CA GLU A 537 28.69 41.10 -20.20
C GLU A 537 29.95 40.46 -19.62
#